data_AF-A0A5C3F922-F1
#
_entry.id   AF-A0A5C3F922-F1
#
_cell.length_a   1.000
_cell.length_b   1.000
_cell.length_c   1.000
_cell.angle_alpha   90.00
_cell.angle_beta   90.00
_cell.angle_gamma   90.00
#
_symmetry.space_group_name_H-M   'P 1'
#
loop_
_entity.id
_entity.type
_entity.pdbx_description
1 polymer ?
#
loop_
_entity_poly.entity_id
_entity_poly.type
_entity_poly.pdbx_seq_one_letter_code
_entity_poly.pdbx_strand_id
1 'polypeptide(L)'
;MARTLHIVVNPHAGHCDSLTVLRDEVEPLLVHHGNSSLLDIVRHQTQAKDDGRRIGAKIRAQADSSSPPFDSLAAQHQVDVVVVGGDGTTNEIINGFFADDVLVTRSVPSASTLAPTLHLIPVPTGSANALYAACFPPSSAKEDQRRAQASSSSATPVEVSSPERILTHLVTSHALHAAILHDSETPEMRQSFPGTERFKKAFELNATRWTYGQLRLHPLLTTGLVSQYQPSSKTFETVSETVLQGPFVYLNALVTDRLEPHFVPAPFSSTFSTASAQRHRVSAVDKAARQLQRPPEAVDLVIIRPHRDPNVKDALDAASPGDRALIMERAQADFLATRLGGIIQAMYDGGKHVDLVYEDNQGTAAPIVEYLRTGGYSFDPAPEDERASLICLDGVTIPSQKSEVSVWGSATGRGRAYVWT
;
A
#
# COMPACT_ATOMS: atom_id res chain seq x y z
N MET A 1 11.26 23.03 -26.85
CA MET A 1 12.14 22.96 -25.66
C MET A 1 12.42 21.50 -25.38
N ALA A 2 13.63 21.17 -24.90
CA ALA A 2 13.91 19.82 -24.42
C ALA A 2 13.01 19.51 -23.22
N ARG A 3 12.50 18.28 -23.12
CA ARG A 3 11.69 17.82 -21.99
C ARG A 3 12.63 17.47 -20.85
N THR A 4 12.39 17.98 -19.65
CA THR A 4 13.22 17.65 -18.49
C THR A 4 12.82 16.29 -17.91
N LEU A 5 13.82 15.42 -17.74
CA LEU A 5 13.69 14.13 -17.06
C LEU A 5 14.50 14.18 -15.76
N HIS A 6 13.83 14.00 -14.63
CA HIS A 6 14.52 13.92 -13.35
C HIS A 6 14.88 12.47 -13.06
N ILE A 7 16.11 12.22 -12.61
CA ILE A 7 16.54 10.92 -12.09
C ILE A 7 16.86 11.10 -10.62
N VAL A 8 16.15 10.38 -9.75
CA VAL A 8 16.42 10.34 -8.32
C VAL A 8 16.97 8.97 -7.97
N VAL A 9 18.20 8.93 -7.44
CA VAL A 9 18.86 7.68 -7.05
C VAL A 9 19.08 7.64 -5.54
N ASN A 10 18.67 6.52 -4.92
CA ASN A 10 18.99 6.22 -3.53
C ASN A 10 20.15 5.22 -3.47
N PRO A 11 21.39 5.65 -3.15
CA PRO A 11 22.55 4.76 -3.15
C PRO A 11 22.50 3.70 -2.05
N HIS A 12 21.61 3.85 -1.06
CA HIS A 12 21.44 2.91 0.05
C HIS A 12 20.20 2.01 -0.12
N ALA A 13 19.49 2.10 -1.25
CA ALA A 13 18.35 1.21 -1.50
C ALA A 13 18.83 -0.23 -1.73
N GLY A 14 18.10 -1.18 -1.13
CA GLY A 14 18.37 -2.62 -1.23
C GLY A 14 19.84 -2.93 -1.01
N HIS A 15 20.49 -3.45 -2.05
CA HIS A 15 21.88 -3.91 -2.09
C HIS A 15 22.96 -2.84 -2.14
N CYS A 16 22.56 -1.57 -2.10
CA CYS A 16 23.46 -0.46 -2.37
C CYS A 16 24.09 -0.49 -3.77
N ASP A 17 23.43 -1.14 -4.73
CA ASP A 17 23.87 -1.24 -6.12
C ASP A 17 23.15 -0.23 -7.03
N SER A 18 22.30 0.64 -6.47
CA SER A 18 21.49 1.60 -7.23
C SER A 18 22.31 2.51 -8.16
N LEU A 19 23.52 2.90 -7.77
CA LEU A 19 24.41 3.67 -8.63
C LEU A 19 24.97 2.84 -9.80
N THR A 20 25.24 1.55 -9.57
CA THR A 20 25.65 0.60 -10.59
C THR A 20 24.52 0.35 -11.57
N VAL A 21 23.30 0.08 -11.08
CA VAL A 21 22.10 -0.11 -11.92
C VAL A 21 21.82 1.13 -12.76
N LEU A 22 21.92 2.33 -12.16
CA LEU A 22 21.77 3.58 -12.90
C LEU A 22 22.76 3.66 -14.07
N ARG A 23 24.05 3.44 -13.80
CA ARG A 23 25.13 3.57 -14.78
C ARG A 23 25.08 2.49 -15.87
N ASP A 24 24.85 1.24 -15.49
CA ASP A 24 25.06 0.08 -16.36
C ASP A 24 23.79 -0.35 -17.09
N GLU A 25 22.60 -0.04 -16.53
CA GLU A 25 21.33 -0.51 -17.07
C GLU A 25 20.44 0.67 -17.52
N VAL A 26 20.23 1.68 -16.67
CA VAL A 26 19.27 2.76 -16.95
C VAL A 26 19.82 3.78 -17.95
N GLU A 27 21.01 4.33 -17.70
CA GLU A 27 21.60 5.36 -18.55
C GLU A 27 21.82 4.91 -20.00
N PRO A 28 22.34 3.68 -20.27
CA PRO A 28 22.47 3.19 -21.63
C PRO A 28 21.13 3.11 -22.37
N LEU A 29 20.06 2.71 -21.68
CA LEU A 29 18.71 2.66 -22.27
C LEU A 29 18.19 4.06 -22.61
N LEU A 30 18.42 5.05 -21.75
CA LEU A 30 18.05 6.45 -22.00
C LEU A 30 18.83 7.05 -23.17
N VAL A 31 20.11 6.71 -23.32
CA VAL A 31 20.94 7.16 -24.46
C VAL A 31 20.53 6.46 -25.76
N HIS A 32 20.18 5.18 -25.70
CA HIS A 32 19.83 4.39 -26.88
C HIS A 32 18.43 4.70 -27.42
N HIS A 33 17.45 4.93 -26.53
CA HIS A 33 16.05 5.17 -26.91
C HIS A 33 15.66 6.66 -26.88
N GLY A 34 16.40 7.47 -26.13
CA GLY A 34 16.25 8.92 -26.15
C GLY A 34 17.03 9.49 -27.33
N ASN A 35 16.35 10.28 -28.18
CA ASN A 35 17.07 11.30 -28.94
C ASN A 35 17.70 12.23 -27.90
N SER A 36 18.97 12.01 -27.54
CA SER A 36 19.68 12.68 -26.45
C SER A 36 19.70 14.21 -26.57
N SER A 37 19.40 14.75 -27.75
CA SER A 37 19.19 16.17 -28.04
C SER A 37 17.84 16.74 -27.59
N LEU A 38 16.88 15.90 -27.17
CA LEU A 38 15.50 16.28 -26.79
C LEU A 38 15.21 16.16 -25.29
N LEU A 39 16.12 15.59 -24.50
CA LEU A 39 15.94 15.38 -23.06
C LEU A 39 17.00 16.13 -22.26
N ASP A 40 16.55 16.97 -21.33
CA ASP A 40 17.41 17.56 -20.31
C ASP A 40 17.37 16.66 -19.06
N ILE A 41 18.48 16.01 -18.71
CA ILE A 41 18.53 15.03 -17.63
C ILE A 41 19.09 15.68 -16.37
N VAL A 42 18.24 15.81 -15.34
CA VAL A 42 18.62 16.35 -14.03
C VAL A 42 18.74 15.21 -13.02
N ARG A 43 19.94 15.01 -12.48
CA ARG A 43 20.23 13.95 -11.50
C ARG A 43 20.15 14.47 -10.06
N HIS A 44 19.54 13.69 -9.19
CA HIS A 44 19.45 13.92 -7.75
C HIS A 44 19.86 12.63 -7.04
N GLN A 45 20.65 12.76 -5.98
CA GLN A 45 21.07 11.64 -5.15
C GLN A 45 20.63 11.89 -3.71
N THR A 46 19.99 10.90 -3.08
CA THR A 46 19.69 10.97 -1.64
C THR A 46 20.95 10.68 -0.83
N GLN A 47 21.07 11.32 0.32
CA GLN A 47 22.21 11.17 1.24
C GLN A 47 21.76 10.66 2.61
N ALA A 48 20.56 11.04 3.03
CA ALA A 48 19.97 10.65 4.30
C ALA A 48 18.47 10.30 4.14
N LYS A 49 17.85 9.88 5.26
CA LYS A 49 16.40 9.78 5.39
C LYS A 49 15.74 11.13 5.09
N ASP A 50 14.55 11.12 4.49
CA ASP A 50 13.75 12.30 4.11
C ASP A 50 14.34 13.17 2.97
N ASP A 51 15.51 12.84 2.43
CA ASP A 51 16.06 13.56 1.28
C ASP A 51 15.16 13.45 0.04
N GLY A 52 14.46 12.33 -0.14
CA GLY A 52 13.50 12.17 -1.22
C GLY A 52 12.38 13.21 -1.15
N ARG A 53 11.93 13.57 0.06
CA ARG A 53 10.90 14.60 0.29
C ARG A 53 11.41 15.97 -0.11
N ARG A 54 12.63 16.32 0.32
CA ARG A 54 13.29 17.57 -0.08
C ARG A 54 13.49 17.65 -1.60
N ILE A 55 13.91 16.55 -2.24
CA ILE A 55 14.09 16.47 -3.69
C ILE A 55 12.75 16.60 -4.41
N GLY A 56 11.69 15.91 -3.97
CA GLY A 56 10.34 16.02 -4.54
C GLY A 56 9.81 17.45 -4.51
N ALA A 57 9.97 18.15 -3.38
CA ALA A 57 9.58 19.57 -3.25
C ALA A 57 10.39 20.48 -4.20
N LYS A 58 11.70 20.22 -4.34
CA LYS A 58 12.56 20.94 -5.29
C LYS A 58 12.09 20.74 -6.74
N ILE A 59 11.74 19.52 -7.12
CA ILE A 59 11.24 19.18 -8.45
C ILE A 59 9.91 19.90 -8.71
N ARG A 60 9.00 19.93 -7.72
CA ARG A 60 7.74 20.67 -7.82
C ARG A 60 7.97 22.17 -8.02
N ALA A 61 8.83 22.78 -7.21
CA ALA A 61 9.14 24.21 -7.34
C ALA A 61 9.76 24.55 -8.71
N GLN A 62 10.59 23.65 -9.26
CA GLN A 62 11.12 23.78 -10.62
C GLN A 62 10.01 23.77 -11.66
N ALA A 63 9.10 22.80 -11.56
CA ALA A 63 7.93 22.73 -12.44
C ALA A 63 7.08 24.00 -12.33
N ASP A 64 6.69 24.44 -11.13
CA ASP A 64 5.85 25.62 -10.95
C ASP A 64 6.51 26.91 -11.50
N SER A 65 7.85 26.98 -11.51
CA SER A 65 8.59 28.08 -12.13
C SER A 65 8.70 28.01 -13.65
N SER A 66 8.56 26.83 -14.27
CA SER A 66 8.46 26.70 -15.72
C SER A 66 7.00 26.93 -16.14
N SER A 67 6.69 28.16 -16.55
CA SER A 67 5.36 28.48 -17.09
C SER A 67 5.05 27.59 -18.31
N PRO A 68 3.87 26.93 -18.36
CA PRO A 68 3.46 26.22 -19.57
C PRO A 68 3.32 27.25 -20.71
N PRO A 69 3.73 26.91 -21.96
CA PRO A 69 3.50 27.79 -23.09
C PRO A 69 2.00 28.09 -23.20
N PHE A 70 1.69 29.38 -23.36
CA PHE A 70 0.35 29.98 -23.26
C PHE A 70 -0.69 29.40 -24.25
N ASP A 71 -0.26 28.56 -25.20
CA ASP A 71 -1.07 28.06 -26.32
C ASP A 71 -1.64 26.64 -26.17
N SER A 72 -1.45 25.96 -25.04
CA SER A 72 -2.04 24.62 -24.86
C SER A 72 -2.87 24.49 -23.59
N LEU A 73 -4.13 24.91 -23.67
CA LEU A 73 -5.22 24.60 -22.73
C LEU A 73 -5.42 23.08 -22.47
N ALA A 74 -4.66 22.21 -23.13
CA ALA A 74 -4.77 20.75 -23.06
C ALA A 74 -3.46 20.03 -22.67
N ALA A 75 -2.31 20.70 -22.57
CA ALA A 75 -1.09 20.03 -22.11
C ALA A 75 -1.09 20.02 -20.58
N GLN A 76 -1.53 18.91 -19.97
CA GLN A 76 -1.23 18.65 -18.57
C GLN A 76 0.26 18.85 -18.35
N HIS A 77 0.62 19.75 -17.44
CA HIS A 77 2.00 20.01 -17.07
C HIS A 77 2.58 18.74 -16.44
N GLN A 78 3.25 17.92 -17.24
CA GLN A 78 3.75 16.61 -16.82
C GLN A 78 5.20 16.72 -16.38
N VAL A 79 5.52 16.11 -15.24
CA VAL A 79 6.87 16.00 -14.69
C VAL A 79 7.27 14.53 -14.65
N ASP A 80 8.33 14.15 -15.35
CA ASP A 80 8.80 12.77 -15.37
C ASP A 80 9.96 12.56 -14.41
N VAL A 81 9.84 11.54 -13.56
CA VAL A 81 10.85 11.19 -12.57
C VAL A 81 11.14 9.70 -12.65
N VAL A 82 12.38 9.35 -12.98
CA VAL A 82 12.93 7.99 -12.81
C VAL A 82 13.39 7.86 -11.37
N VAL A 83 12.88 6.85 -10.67
CA VAL A 83 13.25 6.56 -9.28
C VAL A 83 14.06 5.28 -9.25
N VAL A 84 15.37 5.40 -9.03
CA VAL A 84 16.27 4.27 -8.80
C VAL A 84 16.38 4.06 -7.30
N GLY A 85 15.44 3.29 -6.77
CA GLY A 85 15.25 3.11 -5.33
C GLY A 85 14.16 2.08 -5.01
N GLY A 86 13.68 2.11 -3.77
CA GLY A 86 12.54 1.31 -3.31
C GLY A 86 11.25 2.12 -3.13
N ASP A 87 10.21 1.45 -2.64
CA ASP A 87 8.90 2.05 -2.36
C ASP A 87 8.99 3.23 -1.38
N GLY A 88 9.86 3.16 -0.36
CA GLY A 88 10.08 4.26 0.58
C GLY A 88 10.64 5.54 -0.08
N THR A 89 11.61 5.40 -0.99
CA THR A 89 12.15 6.54 -1.76
C THR A 89 11.05 7.16 -2.63
N THR A 90 10.19 6.33 -3.21
CA THR A 90 9.04 6.78 -3.99
C THR A 90 8.04 7.54 -3.12
N ASN A 91 7.72 7.02 -1.93
CA ASN A 91 6.83 7.69 -0.97
C ASN A 91 7.36 9.07 -0.56
N GLU A 92 8.64 9.17 -0.23
CA GLU A 92 9.28 10.45 0.12
C GLU A 92 9.13 11.47 -1.01
N ILE A 93 9.44 11.11 -2.26
CA ILE A 93 9.32 11.99 -3.42
C ILE A 93 7.88 12.46 -3.62
N ILE A 94 6.89 11.57 -3.51
CA ILE A 94 5.46 11.91 -3.65
C ILE A 94 5.05 12.92 -2.57
N ASN A 95 5.38 12.66 -1.31
CA ASN A 95 5.03 13.55 -0.19
C ASN A 95 5.75 14.90 -0.30
N GLY A 96 6.95 14.94 -0.87
CA GLY A 96 7.66 16.18 -1.19
C GLY A 96 7.01 16.98 -2.31
N PHE A 97 6.68 16.31 -3.42
CA PHE A 97 6.15 16.94 -4.63
C PHE A 97 4.75 17.54 -4.42
N PHE A 98 3.96 16.94 -3.52
CA PHE A 98 2.57 17.33 -3.26
C PHE A 98 2.37 17.98 -1.88
N ALA A 99 3.45 18.36 -1.18
CA ALA A 99 3.38 18.89 0.18
C ALA A 99 2.40 20.07 0.30
N ASP A 100 2.42 21.00 -0.66
CA ASP A 100 1.56 22.19 -0.66
C ASP A 100 0.10 21.85 -0.99
N ASP A 101 -0.15 20.91 -1.91
CA ASP A 101 -1.52 20.53 -2.30
C ASP A 101 -2.25 19.83 -1.15
N VAL A 102 -1.51 19.06 -0.35
CA VAL A 102 -2.04 18.35 0.82
C VAL A 102 -2.48 19.31 1.92
N LEU A 103 -1.89 20.51 2.02
CA LEU A 103 -2.25 21.51 3.03
C LEU A 103 -3.48 22.35 2.63
N VAL A 104 -3.73 22.56 1.33
CA VAL A 104 -4.70 23.54 0.80
C VAL A 104 -6.16 23.03 0.75
N THR A 105 -6.44 21.74 0.98
CA THR A 105 -7.77 21.10 0.80
C THR A 105 -8.93 21.56 1.71
N ARG A 106 -8.83 22.71 2.39
CA ARG A 106 -10.02 23.40 2.97
C ARG A 106 -10.73 24.34 1.98
N SER A 107 -10.15 24.61 0.82
CA SER A 107 -10.71 25.53 -0.17
C SER A 107 -10.73 24.89 -1.55
N VAL A 108 -11.87 25.00 -2.25
CA VAL A 108 -12.00 24.59 -3.66
C VAL A 108 -10.89 25.28 -4.46
N PRO A 109 -10.07 24.55 -5.24
CA PRO A 109 -9.04 25.18 -6.06
C PRO A 109 -9.70 26.18 -7.02
N SER A 110 -9.25 27.43 -7.00
CA SER A 110 -9.56 28.37 -8.08
C SER A 110 -9.16 27.73 -9.40
N ALA A 111 -10.04 27.79 -10.40
CA ALA A 111 -9.94 27.08 -11.69
C ALA A 111 -8.72 27.47 -12.57
N SER A 112 -7.74 28.23 -12.05
CA SER A 112 -6.68 28.86 -12.82
C SER A 112 -5.28 28.26 -12.68
N THR A 113 -5.05 27.22 -11.87
CA THR A 113 -3.76 26.51 -11.83
C THR A 113 -3.97 25.02 -11.61
N LEU A 114 -4.04 24.24 -12.69
CA LEU A 114 -3.96 22.78 -12.62
C LEU A 114 -2.58 22.39 -12.08
N ALA A 115 -2.54 21.72 -10.93
CA ALA A 115 -1.30 21.19 -10.38
C ALA A 115 -0.60 20.26 -11.40
N PRO A 116 0.74 20.27 -11.48
CA PRO A 116 1.47 19.41 -12.40
C PRO A 116 1.21 17.93 -12.10
N THR A 117 1.14 17.13 -13.17
CA THR A 117 1.00 15.68 -13.10
C THR A 117 2.38 15.04 -12.96
N LEU A 118 2.62 14.36 -11.84
CA LEU A 118 3.82 13.56 -11.63
C LEU A 118 3.71 12.20 -12.33
N HIS A 119 4.65 11.88 -13.21
CA HIS A 119 4.80 10.59 -13.86
C HIS A 119 6.06 9.89 -13.34
N LEU A 120 5.87 8.77 -12.64
CA LEU A 120 6.92 8.02 -11.99
C LEU A 120 7.32 6.81 -12.83
N ILE A 121 8.62 6.61 -12.98
CA ILE A 121 9.22 5.45 -13.65
C ILE A 121 10.06 4.71 -12.60
N PRO A 122 9.51 3.67 -11.93
CA PRO A 122 10.23 2.96 -10.89
C PRO A 122 11.30 2.02 -11.49
N VAL A 123 12.51 2.06 -10.93
CA VAL A 123 13.59 1.11 -11.20
C VAL A 123 13.86 0.35 -9.88
N PRO A 124 13.67 -0.98 -9.84
CA PRO A 124 13.48 -1.72 -8.60
C PRO A 124 14.82 -2.08 -7.93
N THR A 125 15.35 -1.16 -7.11
CA THR A 125 16.58 -1.42 -6.35
C THR A 125 16.33 -1.54 -4.84
N GLY A 126 15.08 -1.44 -4.38
CA GLY A 126 14.68 -1.73 -3.01
C GLY A 126 14.46 -3.24 -2.72
N SER A 127 14.05 -3.57 -1.50
CA SER A 127 13.87 -4.97 -1.07
C SER A 127 12.60 -5.63 -1.60
N ALA A 128 11.46 -4.93 -1.58
CA ALA A 128 10.15 -5.47 -1.98
C ALA A 128 9.71 -4.96 -3.36
N ASN A 129 9.86 -3.64 -3.59
CA ASN A 129 9.50 -2.94 -4.84
C ASN A 129 8.05 -3.24 -5.26
N ALA A 130 7.12 -3.11 -4.32
CA ALA A 130 5.71 -3.38 -4.51
C ALA A 130 5.14 -2.60 -5.70
N LEU A 131 5.51 -1.31 -5.84
CA LEU A 131 5.07 -0.49 -6.96
C LEU A 131 5.55 -1.05 -8.31
N TYR A 132 6.82 -1.43 -8.40
CA TYR A 132 7.38 -2.04 -9.61
C TYR A 132 6.69 -3.37 -9.92
N ALA A 133 6.53 -4.23 -8.93
CA ALA A 133 5.91 -5.53 -9.09
C ALA A 133 4.44 -5.42 -9.56
N ALA A 134 3.72 -4.40 -9.10
CA ALA A 134 2.36 -4.10 -9.54
C ALA A 134 2.32 -3.63 -11.00
N CYS A 135 3.29 -2.81 -11.42
CA CYS A 135 3.45 -2.38 -12.82
C CYS A 135 3.85 -3.54 -13.76
N PHE A 136 4.70 -4.45 -13.28
CA PHE A 136 5.35 -5.51 -14.06
C PHE A 136 5.23 -6.88 -13.38
N PRO A 137 4.04 -7.49 -13.36
CA PRO A 137 3.82 -8.78 -12.70
C PRO A 137 4.63 -9.92 -13.37
N PRO A 138 5.04 -10.97 -12.63
CA PRO A 138 5.94 -12.03 -13.13
C PRO A 138 5.48 -12.80 -14.38
N SER A 139 4.19 -12.72 -14.75
CA SER A 139 3.66 -13.30 -15.99
C SER A 139 3.95 -12.48 -17.25
N SER A 140 4.55 -11.28 -17.13
CA SER A 140 4.75 -10.33 -18.22
C SER A 140 6.18 -10.20 -18.75
N ALA A 141 7.19 -10.79 -18.10
CA ALA A 141 8.57 -10.83 -18.59
C ALA A 141 9.35 -12.00 -17.95
N LYS A 142 10.31 -12.58 -18.69
CA LYS A 142 11.29 -13.55 -18.17
C LYS A 142 12.32 -12.83 -17.30
N GLU A 143 12.48 -13.29 -16.05
CA GLU A 143 13.59 -13.03 -15.09
C GLU A 143 13.82 -11.55 -14.67
N ASP A 144 14.27 -11.17 -13.46
CA ASP A 144 15.18 -11.78 -12.48
C ASP A 144 14.75 -11.50 -11.02
N GLN A 145 14.89 -12.50 -10.14
CA GLN A 145 14.94 -12.31 -8.69
C GLN A 145 16.37 -11.96 -8.27
N ARG A 146 16.67 -10.68 -8.01
CA ARG A 146 17.91 -10.29 -7.30
C ARG A 146 17.68 -10.35 -5.79
N ARG A 147 18.53 -11.11 -5.09
CA ARG A 147 18.39 -11.56 -3.69
C ARG A 147 18.95 -10.58 -2.66
N ALA A 148 18.07 -10.00 -1.82
CA ALA A 148 18.24 -9.01 -0.74
C ALA A 148 19.47 -9.10 0.21
N GLN A 149 20.07 -7.94 0.51
CA GLN A 149 20.94 -7.60 1.64
C GLN A 149 20.73 -6.10 1.89
N ALA A 150 20.30 -5.71 3.10
CA ALA A 150 20.05 -4.32 3.44
C ALA A 150 21.26 -3.68 4.14
N SER A 151 21.48 -2.39 3.88
CA SER A 151 22.42 -1.56 4.64
C SER A 151 21.68 -0.66 5.65
N SER A 152 22.39 -0.37 6.75
CA SER A 152 21.90 0.25 7.99
C SER A 152 21.53 1.73 7.87
N SER A 153 20.34 2.11 8.35
CA SER A 153 20.03 3.50 8.72
C SER A 153 19.16 3.58 9.98
N SER A 154 19.70 4.11 11.08
CA SER A 154 19.03 4.18 12.38
C SER A 154 17.68 4.92 12.31
N ALA A 155 16.63 4.31 12.88
CA ALA A 155 15.33 4.96 13.08
C ALA A 155 15.39 5.92 14.28
N THR A 156 15.12 7.20 14.06
CA THR A 156 14.77 8.15 15.12
C THR A 156 13.24 8.23 15.24
N PRO A 157 12.69 8.22 16.47
CA PRO A 157 11.26 8.46 16.69
C PRO A 157 10.91 9.89 16.27
N VAL A 158 9.86 10.05 15.46
CA VAL A 158 9.28 11.35 15.14
C VAL A 158 8.15 11.59 16.14
N GLU A 159 8.32 12.55 17.05
CA GLU A 159 7.20 13.07 17.87
C GLU A 159 6.40 14.07 17.03
N VAL A 160 5.11 13.82 16.83
CA VAL A 160 4.21 14.70 16.07
C VAL A 160 3.04 15.11 16.97
N SER A 161 2.84 16.41 17.15
CA SER A 161 1.83 17.02 18.03
C SER A 161 0.70 17.76 17.28
N SER A 162 0.49 17.43 16.00
CA SER A 162 -0.63 17.91 15.17
C SER A 162 -1.01 16.84 14.14
N PRO A 163 -2.27 16.75 13.68
CA PRO A 163 -2.65 15.74 12.70
C PRO A 163 -1.82 15.89 11.42
N GLU A 164 -0.89 14.97 11.19
CA GLU A 164 -0.06 14.97 9.99
C GLU A 164 -0.88 14.37 8.85
N ARG A 165 -0.87 15.05 7.71
CA ARG A 165 -1.45 14.50 6.47
C ARG A 165 -0.33 13.84 5.69
N ILE A 166 -0.41 12.52 5.57
CA ILE A 166 0.59 11.73 4.84
C ILE A 166 -0.09 11.10 3.63
N LEU A 167 0.56 11.18 2.47
CA LEU A 167 0.13 10.49 1.27
C LEU A 167 0.70 9.07 1.24
N THR A 168 -0.17 8.11 0.96
CA THR A 168 0.21 6.73 0.67
C THR A 168 -0.20 6.32 -0.74
N HIS A 169 0.62 5.45 -1.34
CA HIS A 169 0.47 5.02 -2.74
C HIS A 169 0.47 3.50 -2.91
N LEU A 170 0.66 2.73 -1.84
CA LEU A 170 0.61 1.27 -1.85
C LEU A 170 -0.35 0.76 -0.79
N VAL A 171 -0.03 1.01 0.47
CA VAL A 171 -0.71 0.39 1.61
C VAL A 171 -0.74 1.33 2.81
N THR A 172 -1.91 1.38 3.43
CA THR A 172 -2.08 1.86 4.79
C THR A 172 -2.62 0.69 5.62
N SER A 173 -1.91 0.28 6.65
CA SER A 173 -2.27 -0.93 7.40
C SER A 173 -2.10 -0.79 8.90
N HIS A 174 -2.79 -1.64 9.63
CA HIS A 174 -2.79 -1.78 11.08
C HIS A 174 -2.51 -3.23 11.48
N ALA A 175 -2.60 -3.55 12.77
CA ALA A 175 -2.54 -4.90 13.30
C ALA A 175 -1.25 -5.65 12.88
N LEU A 176 -1.35 -6.94 12.50
CA LEU A 176 -0.20 -7.81 12.22
C LEU A 176 0.77 -7.20 11.20
N HIS A 177 0.26 -6.60 10.12
CA HIS A 177 1.14 -6.02 9.09
C HIS A 177 1.94 -4.84 9.65
N ALA A 178 1.31 -3.91 10.36
CA ALA A 178 2.02 -2.80 10.99
C ALA A 178 3.01 -3.27 12.06
N ALA A 179 2.65 -4.28 12.85
CA ALA A 179 3.50 -4.83 13.89
C ALA A 179 4.76 -5.53 13.33
N ILE A 180 4.61 -6.29 12.24
CA ILE A 180 5.75 -6.91 11.54
C ILE A 180 6.74 -5.85 11.07
N LEU A 181 6.24 -4.80 10.40
CA LEU A 181 7.08 -3.73 9.88
C LEU A 181 7.77 -2.98 11.01
N HIS A 182 7.07 -2.71 12.12
CA HIS A 182 7.65 -2.05 13.29
C HIS A 182 8.80 -2.89 13.89
N ASP A 183 8.53 -4.16 14.21
CA ASP A 183 9.51 -5.01 14.87
C ASP A 183 10.67 -5.39 13.94
N SER A 184 10.42 -5.56 12.64
CA SER A 184 11.48 -5.87 11.67
C SER A 184 12.52 -4.77 11.52
N GLU A 185 12.17 -3.53 11.89
CA GLU A 185 13.00 -2.35 11.68
C GLU A 185 13.66 -1.87 12.99
N THR A 186 13.47 -2.58 14.11
CA THR A 186 14.20 -2.28 15.34
C THR A 186 15.72 -2.48 15.17
N PRO A 187 16.56 -1.73 15.89
CA PRO A 187 18.00 -1.90 15.83
C PRO A 187 18.45 -3.34 16.10
N GLU A 188 17.83 -3.99 17.08
CA GLU A 188 18.14 -5.37 17.47
C GLU A 188 17.83 -6.35 16.35
N MET A 189 16.68 -6.20 15.69
CA MET A 189 16.28 -7.07 14.58
C MET A 189 17.15 -6.86 13.35
N ARG A 190 17.44 -5.61 12.99
CA ARG A 190 18.35 -5.30 11.86
C ARG A 190 19.78 -5.77 12.10
N GLN A 191 20.27 -5.68 13.34
CA GLN A 191 21.60 -6.18 13.69
C GLN A 191 21.66 -7.72 13.64
N SER A 192 20.63 -8.40 14.13
CA SER A 192 20.59 -9.86 14.21
C SER A 192 20.26 -10.52 12.87
N PHE A 193 19.45 -9.86 12.04
CA PHE A 193 18.89 -10.35 10.79
C PHE A 193 18.96 -9.23 9.72
N PRO A 194 20.12 -9.02 9.08
CA PRO A 194 20.30 -7.90 8.16
C PRO A 194 19.51 -8.06 6.84
N GLY A 195 19.10 -9.27 6.47
CA GLY A 195 18.33 -9.53 5.25
C GLY A 195 16.81 -9.52 5.49
N THR A 196 16.07 -10.06 4.54
CA THR A 196 14.59 -10.13 4.58
C THR A 196 14.07 -11.16 5.58
N GLU A 197 14.92 -12.06 6.08
CA GLU A 197 14.60 -13.02 7.11
C GLU A 197 14.10 -12.37 8.42
N ARG A 198 14.44 -11.10 8.65
CA ARG A 198 13.91 -10.32 9.78
C ARG A 198 12.39 -10.17 9.75
N PHE A 199 11.78 -10.08 8.58
CA PHE A 199 10.32 -9.97 8.45
C PHE A 199 9.65 -11.29 8.86
N LYS A 200 10.27 -12.44 8.54
CA LYS A 200 9.81 -13.75 9.02
C LYS A 200 9.90 -13.85 10.54
N LYS A 201 10.99 -13.36 11.13
CA LYS A 201 11.14 -13.31 12.59
C LYS A 201 10.14 -12.37 13.26
N ALA A 202 9.92 -11.19 12.68
CA ALA A 202 8.91 -10.27 13.16
C ALA A 202 7.49 -10.85 13.03
N PHE A 203 7.21 -11.63 11.99
CA PHE A 203 5.97 -12.40 11.87
C PHE A 203 5.83 -13.41 13.01
N GLU A 204 6.86 -14.24 13.27
CA GLU A 204 6.85 -15.23 14.37
C GLU A 204 6.56 -14.57 15.73
N LEU A 205 7.05 -13.35 15.97
CA LEU A 205 6.80 -12.59 17.20
C LEU A 205 5.37 -12.06 17.33
N ASN A 206 4.69 -11.79 16.21
CA ASN A 206 3.41 -11.09 16.19
C ASN A 206 2.22 -11.97 15.77
N ALA A 207 2.44 -13.19 15.30
CA ALA A 207 1.42 -14.00 14.63
C ALA A 207 0.22 -14.39 15.50
N THR A 208 0.36 -14.40 16.83
CA THR A 208 -0.74 -14.65 17.78
C THR A 208 -1.40 -13.36 18.29
N ARG A 209 -0.88 -12.17 17.92
CA ARG A 209 -1.38 -10.90 18.40
C ARG A 209 -2.68 -10.51 17.70
N TRP A 210 -3.69 -10.18 18.49
CA TRP A 210 -4.98 -9.69 18.02
C TRP A 210 -5.13 -8.23 18.43
N THR A 211 -5.38 -7.36 17.46
CA THR A 211 -5.43 -5.91 17.66
C THR A 211 -6.85 -5.44 17.87
N TYR A 212 -7.11 -4.77 18.99
CA TYR A 212 -8.44 -4.27 19.33
C TYR A 212 -8.63 -2.82 18.87
N GLY A 213 -9.84 -2.49 18.45
CA GLY A 213 -10.21 -1.17 17.98
C GLY A 213 -11.54 -1.17 17.26
N GLN A 214 -11.96 0.02 16.81
CA GLN A 214 -13.16 0.23 16.03
C GLN A 214 -12.80 0.77 14.66
N LEU A 215 -13.28 0.11 13.61
CA LEU A 215 -13.17 0.56 12.23
C LEU A 215 -14.50 1.13 11.76
N ARG A 216 -14.50 2.33 11.17
CA ARG A 216 -15.67 2.94 10.54
C ARG A 216 -15.39 3.15 9.06
N LEU A 217 -16.21 2.56 8.20
CA LEU A 217 -16.07 2.61 6.75
C LEU A 217 -16.73 3.87 6.20
N HIS A 218 -16.04 4.57 5.31
CA HIS A 218 -16.56 5.76 4.64
C HIS A 218 -17.03 5.41 3.23
N PRO A 219 -18.31 5.61 2.88
CA PRO A 219 -18.82 5.21 1.58
C PRO A 219 -18.09 5.90 0.43
N LEU A 220 -18.16 5.30 -0.76
CA LEU A 220 -17.69 5.92 -1.99
C LEU A 220 -18.44 7.24 -2.22
N LEU A 221 -17.73 8.30 -2.58
CA LEU A 221 -18.36 9.61 -2.84
C LEU A 221 -19.37 9.58 -4.00
N THR A 222 -19.14 8.69 -4.97
CA THR A 222 -19.95 8.59 -6.20
C THR A 222 -21.26 7.84 -5.99
N THR A 223 -21.26 6.78 -5.18
CA THR A 223 -22.43 5.91 -4.98
C THR A 223 -23.07 6.06 -3.61
N GLY A 224 -22.35 6.58 -2.62
CA GLY A 224 -22.78 6.59 -1.22
C GLY A 224 -22.77 5.19 -0.59
N LEU A 225 -22.13 4.20 -1.21
CA LEU A 225 -22.15 2.80 -0.77
C LEU A 225 -20.77 2.27 -0.37
N VAL A 226 -20.79 1.28 0.52
CA VAL A 226 -19.67 0.37 0.80
C VAL A 226 -20.05 -0.99 0.22
N SER A 227 -19.10 -1.70 -0.36
CA SER A 227 -19.36 -3.04 -0.94
C SER A 227 -18.37 -4.07 -0.42
N GLN A 228 -18.75 -5.34 -0.43
CA GLN A 228 -17.94 -6.49 -0.04
C GLN A 228 -17.91 -7.50 -1.18
N TYR A 229 -16.73 -8.06 -1.47
CA TYR A 229 -16.62 -9.18 -2.38
C TYR A 229 -17.24 -10.43 -1.75
N GLN A 230 -18.12 -11.09 -2.49
CA GLN A 230 -18.74 -12.35 -2.11
C GLN A 230 -18.10 -13.52 -2.88
N PRO A 231 -17.47 -14.49 -2.20
CA PRO A 231 -16.86 -15.65 -2.85
C PRO A 231 -17.85 -16.49 -3.68
N SER A 232 -19.10 -16.58 -3.22
CA SER A 232 -20.15 -17.39 -3.84
C SER A 232 -20.61 -16.84 -5.18
N SER A 233 -20.85 -15.52 -5.26
CA SER A 233 -21.29 -14.84 -6.48
C SER A 233 -20.12 -14.32 -7.32
N LYS A 234 -18.91 -14.23 -6.75
CA LYS A 234 -17.73 -13.59 -7.33
C LYS A 234 -17.99 -12.15 -7.77
N THR A 235 -18.77 -11.43 -6.98
CA THR A 235 -19.13 -10.03 -7.24
C THR A 235 -19.02 -9.18 -5.98
N PHE A 236 -18.98 -7.86 -6.15
CA PHE A 236 -19.10 -6.92 -5.05
C PHE A 236 -20.57 -6.63 -4.77
N GLU A 237 -21.00 -6.89 -3.55
CA GLU A 237 -22.36 -6.66 -3.08
C GLU A 237 -22.36 -5.57 -2.00
N THR A 238 -23.39 -4.74 -1.98
CA THR A 238 -23.51 -3.64 -1.01
C THR A 238 -23.66 -4.19 0.41
N VAL A 239 -22.95 -3.57 1.37
CA VAL A 239 -23.08 -3.89 2.79
C VAL A 239 -23.69 -2.74 3.57
N SER A 240 -24.54 -3.07 4.54
CA SER A 240 -25.16 -2.09 5.45
C SER A 240 -24.32 -1.82 6.70
N GLU A 241 -23.48 -2.78 7.09
CA GLU A 241 -22.58 -2.63 8.24
C GLU A 241 -21.39 -1.75 7.86
N THR A 242 -21.31 -0.56 8.45
CA THR A 242 -20.21 0.39 8.21
C THR A 242 -19.34 0.62 9.43
N VAL A 243 -19.61 -0.08 10.54
CA VAL A 243 -18.80 -0.02 11.76
C VAL A 243 -18.45 -1.43 12.18
N LEU A 244 -17.17 -1.78 12.12
CA LEU A 244 -16.67 -3.10 12.49
C LEU A 244 -15.91 -3.00 13.81
N GLN A 245 -16.25 -3.88 14.75
CA GLN A 245 -15.48 -4.05 15.98
C GLN A 245 -14.41 -5.11 15.79
N GLY A 246 -13.24 -4.82 16.35
CA GLY A 246 -12.16 -5.79 16.48
C GLY A 246 -12.51 -6.93 17.44
N PRO A 247 -11.58 -7.88 17.63
CA PRO A 247 -10.19 -7.80 17.23
C PRO A 247 -9.96 -7.98 15.73
N PHE A 248 -8.82 -7.46 15.27
CA PHE A 248 -8.28 -7.59 13.93
C PHE A 248 -6.93 -8.31 14.00
N VAL A 249 -6.77 -9.37 13.21
CA VAL A 249 -5.44 -9.94 12.94
C VAL A 249 -4.80 -9.18 11.79
N TYR A 250 -5.58 -8.83 10.76
CA TYR A 250 -5.10 -8.14 9.57
C TYR A 250 -6.10 -7.05 9.20
N LEU A 251 -5.60 -5.85 8.91
CA LEU A 251 -6.40 -4.69 8.52
C LEU A 251 -5.54 -3.84 7.59
N ASN A 252 -5.64 -4.11 6.29
CA ASN A 252 -4.83 -3.46 5.28
C ASN A 252 -5.74 -2.77 4.28
N ALA A 253 -5.49 -1.49 4.01
CA ALA A 253 -6.11 -0.74 2.93
C ALA A 253 -5.10 -0.58 1.80
N LEU A 254 -5.46 -1.03 0.60
CA LEU A 254 -4.55 -1.11 -0.53
C LEU A 254 -5.11 -0.40 -1.76
N VAL A 255 -4.21 0.25 -2.49
CA VAL A 255 -4.47 0.82 -3.82
C VAL A 255 -3.68 0.09 -4.93
N THR A 256 -2.95 -0.95 -4.54
CA THR A 256 -2.16 -1.87 -5.37
C THR A 256 -2.57 -3.32 -5.08
N ASP A 257 -2.33 -4.25 -6.00
CA ASP A 257 -2.69 -5.67 -5.81
C ASP A 257 -1.72 -6.45 -4.95
N ARG A 258 -0.43 -6.09 -5.01
CA ARG A 258 0.66 -6.82 -4.39
C ARG A 258 1.61 -5.94 -3.61
N LEU A 259 2.22 -6.53 -2.58
CA LEU A 259 3.27 -5.90 -1.77
C LEU A 259 4.65 -6.51 -2.02
N GLU A 260 4.70 -7.67 -2.68
CA GLU A 260 5.90 -8.33 -3.19
C GLU A 260 5.52 -9.04 -4.51
N PRO A 261 6.48 -9.48 -5.35
CA PRO A 261 6.17 -10.09 -6.64
C PRO A 261 5.13 -11.20 -6.62
N HIS A 262 5.15 -12.05 -5.58
CA HIS A 262 4.22 -13.16 -5.41
C HIS A 262 3.21 -12.96 -4.29
N PHE A 263 3.36 -11.94 -3.43
CA PHE A 263 2.45 -11.71 -2.31
C PHE A 263 1.33 -10.76 -2.75
N VAL A 264 0.15 -11.33 -3.03
CA VAL A 264 -1.02 -10.63 -3.62
C VAL A 264 -2.16 -10.54 -2.59
N PRO A 265 -2.07 -9.68 -1.56
CA PRO A 265 -3.12 -9.53 -0.56
C PRO A 265 -4.39 -8.87 -1.13
N ALA A 266 -4.31 -8.10 -2.21
CA ALA A 266 -5.44 -7.34 -2.74
C ALA A 266 -5.69 -7.56 -4.24
N PRO A 267 -6.02 -8.78 -4.69
CA PRO A 267 -6.04 -9.15 -6.11
C PRO A 267 -6.90 -8.24 -7.02
N PHE A 268 -7.86 -7.49 -6.46
CA PHE A 268 -8.75 -6.60 -7.22
C PHE A 268 -8.31 -5.13 -7.23
N SER A 269 -7.27 -4.77 -6.46
CA SER A 269 -6.79 -3.40 -6.27
C SER A 269 -5.92 -2.85 -7.40
N SER A 270 -5.47 -3.70 -8.34
CA SER A 270 -4.54 -3.27 -9.38
C SER A 270 -5.12 -2.13 -10.22
N THR A 271 -4.35 -1.04 -10.29
CA THR A 271 -4.62 0.09 -11.19
C THR A 271 -4.08 -0.17 -12.60
N PHE A 272 -3.15 -1.12 -12.74
CA PHE A 272 -2.52 -1.48 -13.99
C PHE A 272 -3.33 -2.59 -14.65
N SER A 273 -4.24 -2.19 -15.54
CA SER A 273 -4.94 -3.15 -16.37
C SER A 273 -3.93 -3.90 -17.24
N THR A 274 -3.83 -5.22 -17.08
CA THR A 274 -3.14 -6.11 -18.04
C THR A 274 -3.72 -5.99 -19.46
N ALA A 275 -4.89 -5.37 -19.62
CA ALA A 275 -5.52 -5.12 -20.91
C ALA A 275 -4.79 -4.06 -21.77
N SER A 276 -3.75 -3.38 -21.27
CA SER A 276 -2.91 -2.52 -22.11
C SER A 276 -1.97 -3.32 -23.03
N ALA A 277 -1.75 -4.61 -22.76
CA ALA A 277 -0.83 -5.46 -23.53
C ALA A 277 -1.45 -6.12 -24.79
N GLN A 278 -2.77 -6.12 -24.96
CA GLN A 278 -3.40 -6.73 -26.15
C GLN A 278 -4.61 -5.92 -26.63
N ARG A 279 -4.38 -5.04 -27.62
CA ARG A 279 -5.42 -4.31 -28.37
C ARG A 279 -6.27 -5.20 -29.30
N HIS A 280 -6.27 -6.52 -29.12
CA HIS A 280 -7.02 -7.44 -29.96
C HIS A 280 -7.93 -8.34 -29.13
N ARG A 281 -9.23 -8.07 -29.21
CA ARG A 281 -10.36 -8.85 -28.67
C ARG A 281 -10.37 -9.00 -27.14
N VAL A 282 -11.19 -8.17 -26.49
CA VAL A 282 -11.57 -8.35 -25.08
C VAL A 282 -12.33 -9.67 -24.95
N SER A 283 -11.71 -10.66 -24.32
CA SER A 283 -12.36 -11.93 -24.01
C SER A 283 -13.43 -11.75 -22.92
N ALA A 284 -14.34 -12.71 -22.75
CA ALA A 284 -15.29 -12.68 -21.62
C ALA A 284 -14.58 -12.65 -20.26
N VAL A 285 -13.38 -13.25 -20.17
CA VAL A 285 -12.52 -13.25 -18.98
C VAL A 285 -12.04 -11.84 -18.66
N ASP A 286 -11.62 -11.07 -19.67
CA ASP A 286 -11.20 -9.68 -19.48
C ASP A 286 -12.34 -8.77 -19.02
N LYS A 287 -13.57 -9.07 -19.44
CA LYS A 287 -14.76 -8.32 -19.02
C LYS A 287 -15.09 -8.57 -17.55
N ALA A 288 -15.00 -9.82 -17.09
CA ALA A 288 -15.19 -10.17 -15.68
C ALA A 288 -14.08 -9.58 -14.79
N ALA A 289 -12.83 -9.66 -15.22
CA ALA A 289 -11.70 -9.05 -14.50
C ALA A 289 -11.85 -7.53 -14.34
N ARG A 290 -12.35 -6.84 -15.37
CA ARG A 290 -12.64 -5.40 -15.30
C ARG A 290 -13.77 -5.03 -14.33
N GLN A 291 -14.72 -5.93 -14.07
CA GLN A 291 -15.79 -5.67 -13.11
C GLN A 291 -15.29 -5.75 -11.66
N LEU A 292 -14.28 -6.59 -11.41
CA LEU A 292 -13.66 -6.70 -10.10
C LEU A 292 -12.66 -5.56 -9.84
N GLN A 293 -12.07 -4.98 -10.88
CA GLN A 293 -11.08 -3.92 -10.76
C GLN A 293 -11.56 -2.76 -9.87
N ARG A 294 -10.67 -2.30 -8.99
CA ARG A 294 -10.92 -1.18 -8.09
C ARG A 294 -11.23 0.10 -8.86
N PRO A 295 -12.39 0.75 -8.61
CA PRO A 295 -12.67 2.05 -9.18
C PRO A 295 -11.74 3.10 -8.54
N PRO A 296 -11.39 4.16 -9.27
CA PRO A 296 -10.36 5.07 -8.80
C PRO A 296 -10.66 5.80 -7.49
N GLU A 297 -11.93 6.05 -7.18
CA GLU A 297 -12.39 6.70 -5.95
C GLU A 297 -12.44 5.76 -4.73
N ALA A 298 -12.13 4.47 -4.91
CA ALA A 298 -12.14 3.48 -3.85
C ALA A 298 -10.76 3.18 -3.29
N VAL A 299 -10.71 2.68 -2.07
CA VAL A 299 -9.62 1.86 -1.54
C VAL A 299 -10.20 0.48 -1.21
N ASP A 300 -9.45 -0.59 -1.47
CA ASP A 300 -9.88 -1.91 -1.05
C ASP A 300 -9.29 -2.23 0.32
N LEU A 301 -10.12 -2.69 1.26
CA LEU A 301 -9.69 -3.15 2.58
C LEU A 301 -9.71 -4.68 2.62
N VAL A 302 -8.64 -5.26 3.15
CA VAL A 302 -8.50 -6.69 3.39
C VAL A 302 -8.43 -6.87 4.90
N ILE A 303 -9.48 -7.48 5.46
CA ILE A 303 -9.67 -7.59 6.90
C ILE A 303 -9.81 -9.07 7.30
N ILE A 304 -9.14 -9.42 8.40
CA ILE A 304 -9.26 -10.74 9.04
C ILE A 304 -9.65 -10.53 10.50
N ARG A 305 -10.89 -10.90 10.85
CA ARG A 305 -11.42 -10.84 12.22
C ARG A 305 -11.54 -12.25 12.80
N PRO A 306 -10.70 -12.63 13.79
CA PRO A 306 -10.68 -14.00 14.30
C PRO A 306 -11.97 -14.39 15.02
N HIS A 307 -12.70 -13.43 15.60
CA HIS A 307 -14.01 -13.69 16.24
C HIS A 307 -15.12 -14.12 15.26
N ARG A 308 -14.90 -14.02 13.94
CA ARG A 308 -15.82 -14.57 12.94
C ARG A 308 -15.62 -16.06 12.69
N ASP A 309 -14.51 -16.64 13.15
CA ASP A 309 -14.31 -18.08 13.08
C ASP A 309 -15.30 -18.78 14.01
N PRO A 310 -16.14 -19.70 13.50
CA PRO A 310 -17.10 -20.43 14.32
C PRO A 310 -16.45 -21.12 15.52
N ASN A 311 -15.25 -21.68 15.37
CA ASN A 311 -14.56 -22.37 16.46
C ASN A 311 -14.11 -21.39 17.56
N VAL A 312 -13.63 -20.21 17.17
CA VAL A 312 -13.24 -19.16 18.12
C VAL A 312 -14.48 -18.63 18.83
N LYS A 313 -15.55 -18.37 18.08
CA LYS A 313 -16.81 -17.87 18.62
C LYS A 313 -17.40 -18.87 19.63
N ASP A 314 -17.53 -20.14 19.25
CA ASP A 314 -18.10 -21.18 20.10
C ASP A 314 -17.27 -21.39 21.38
N ALA A 315 -15.94 -21.34 21.28
CA ALA A 315 -15.06 -21.43 22.44
C ALA A 315 -15.24 -20.24 23.41
N LEU A 316 -15.39 -19.02 22.89
CA LEU A 316 -15.60 -17.81 23.69
C LEU A 316 -17.02 -17.74 24.31
N ASP A 317 -18.03 -18.24 23.61
CA ASP A 317 -19.41 -18.29 24.11
C ASP A 317 -19.58 -19.34 25.22
N ALA A 318 -18.84 -20.45 25.15
CA ALA A 318 -18.81 -21.49 26.18
C ALA A 318 -17.93 -21.11 27.40
N ALA A 319 -17.14 -20.04 27.31
CA ALA A 319 -16.19 -19.65 28.34
C ALA A 319 -16.87 -19.07 29.59
N SER A 320 -16.58 -19.65 30.76
CA SER A 320 -16.88 -19.00 32.04
C SER A 320 -16.03 -17.73 32.21
N PRO A 321 -16.50 -16.68 32.92
CA PRO A 321 -15.75 -15.44 33.09
C PRO A 321 -14.31 -15.61 33.61
N GLY A 322 -14.08 -16.59 34.48
CA GLY A 322 -12.74 -16.89 35.04
C GLY A 322 -11.76 -17.53 34.06
N ASP A 323 -12.25 -18.19 33.00
CA ASP A 323 -11.41 -18.94 32.06
C ASP A 323 -11.14 -18.18 30.75
N ARG A 324 -11.77 -17.00 30.57
CA ARG A 324 -11.72 -16.26 29.29
C ARG A 324 -10.29 -15.95 28.83
N ALA A 325 -9.38 -15.63 29.74
CA ALA A 325 -7.99 -15.33 29.37
C ALA A 325 -7.26 -16.55 28.80
N LEU A 326 -7.39 -17.71 29.46
CA LEU A 326 -6.80 -18.97 29.01
C LEU A 326 -7.40 -19.44 27.68
N ILE A 327 -8.72 -19.30 27.53
CA ILE A 327 -9.43 -19.64 26.29
C ILE A 327 -9.00 -18.72 25.15
N MET A 328 -8.81 -17.42 25.43
CA MET A 328 -8.32 -16.46 24.44
C MET A 328 -6.91 -16.82 23.95
N GLU A 329 -5.97 -17.12 24.85
CA GLU A 329 -4.61 -17.52 24.51
C GLU A 329 -4.59 -18.78 23.61
N ARG A 330 -5.41 -19.77 23.98
CA ARG A 330 -5.57 -20.98 23.17
C ARG A 330 -6.20 -20.69 21.81
N ALA A 331 -7.24 -19.86 21.76
CA ALA A 331 -7.89 -19.47 20.51
C ALA A 331 -6.93 -18.72 19.57
N GLN A 332 -6.04 -17.88 20.10
CA GLN A 332 -4.99 -17.22 19.32
C GLN A 332 -4.01 -18.23 18.70
N ALA A 333 -3.52 -19.19 19.49
CA ALA A 333 -2.64 -20.24 19.01
C ALA A 333 -3.32 -21.15 17.98
N ASP A 334 -4.56 -21.56 18.23
CA ASP A 334 -5.34 -22.41 17.35
C ASP A 334 -5.67 -21.69 16.03
N PHE A 335 -6.02 -20.41 16.07
CA PHE A 335 -6.27 -19.61 14.86
C PHE A 335 -5.01 -19.45 14.00
N LEU A 336 -3.86 -19.22 14.63
CA LEU A 336 -2.57 -19.22 13.93
C LEU A 336 -2.32 -20.55 13.22
N ALA A 337 -2.46 -21.66 13.95
CA ALA A 337 -2.16 -23.00 13.46
C ALA A 337 -3.12 -23.49 12.36
N THR A 338 -4.40 -23.09 12.42
CA THR A 338 -5.46 -23.66 11.57
C THR A 338 -5.98 -22.72 10.49
N ARG A 339 -5.74 -21.41 10.60
CA ARG A 339 -6.28 -20.41 9.66
C ARG A 339 -5.19 -19.53 9.06
N LEU A 340 -4.46 -18.80 9.90
CA LEU A 340 -3.62 -17.70 9.43
C LEU A 340 -2.58 -18.15 8.40
N GLY A 341 -1.93 -19.29 8.63
CA GLY A 341 -0.97 -19.85 7.68
C GLY A 341 -1.58 -20.15 6.30
N GLY A 342 -2.78 -20.74 6.26
CA GLY A 342 -3.49 -21.03 5.02
C GLY A 342 -3.93 -19.77 4.28
N ILE A 343 -4.39 -18.75 5.02
CA ILE A 343 -4.77 -17.45 4.44
C ILE A 343 -3.55 -16.78 3.78
N ILE A 344 -2.41 -16.69 4.49
CA ILE A 344 -1.19 -16.08 3.96
C ILE A 344 -0.66 -16.87 2.76
N GLN A 345 -0.67 -18.20 2.82
CA GLN A 345 -0.25 -19.04 1.69
C GLN A 345 -1.13 -18.81 0.46
N ALA A 346 -2.44 -18.59 0.64
CA ALA A 346 -3.35 -18.28 -0.45
C ALA A 346 -3.15 -16.85 -1.00
N MET A 347 -2.66 -15.89 -0.21
CA MET A 347 -2.19 -14.59 -0.72
C MET A 347 -0.97 -14.76 -1.64
N TYR A 348 -0.06 -15.69 -1.32
CA TYR A 348 1.07 -16.05 -2.18
C TYR A 348 0.67 -16.87 -3.42
N ASP A 349 -0.45 -17.58 -3.36
CA ASP A 349 -1.02 -18.36 -4.48
C ASP A 349 -1.99 -17.51 -5.32
N GLY A 350 -1.54 -16.31 -5.72
CA GLY A 350 -2.29 -15.44 -6.63
C GLY A 350 -3.50 -14.75 -6.00
N GLY A 351 -3.52 -14.58 -4.68
CA GLY A 351 -4.60 -13.89 -3.99
C GLY A 351 -5.88 -14.70 -3.81
N LYS A 352 -5.78 -16.04 -3.81
CA LYS A 352 -6.94 -16.95 -3.62
C LYS A 352 -7.55 -16.90 -2.22
N HIS A 353 -6.92 -16.20 -1.28
CA HIS A 353 -7.45 -16.02 0.08
C HIS A 353 -8.82 -15.35 0.10
N VAL A 354 -9.14 -14.54 -0.92
CA VAL A 354 -10.45 -13.88 -1.06
C VAL A 354 -11.60 -14.85 -1.32
N ASP A 355 -11.30 -16.07 -1.78
CA ASP A 355 -12.30 -17.12 -2.04
C ASP A 355 -12.43 -18.12 -0.88
N LEU A 356 -11.65 -17.94 0.20
CA LEU A 356 -11.73 -18.80 1.39
C LEU A 356 -13.00 -18.51 2.19
N VAL A 357 -13.73 -19.56 2.54
CA VAL A 357 -14.97 -19.51 3.32
C VAL A 357 -14.87 -20.43 4.53
N TYR A 358 -15.58 -20.08 5.61
CA TYR A 358 -15.80 -21.01 6.70
C TYR A 358 -16.69 -22.15 6.21
N GLU A 359 -16.26 -23.38 6.47
CA GLU A 359 -17.12 -24.54 6.33
C GLU A 359 -18.08 -24.53 7.52
N ASP A 360 -19.34 -24.19 7.30
CA ASP A 360 -20.37 -24.37 8.32
C ASP A 360 -21.23 -25.61 8.01
N ASN A 361 -21.79 -26.21 9.06
CA ASN A 361 -22.71 -27.35 8.95
C ASN A 361 -24.12 -26.93 8.48
N GLN A 362 -24.35 -25.64 8.20
CA GLN A 362 -25.65 -25.05 7.89
C GLN A 362 -25.78 -24.60 6.42
N GLY A 363 -24.73 -24.73 5.62
CA GLY A 363 -24.68 -24.34 4.21
C GLY A 363 -24.44 -22.85 3.94
N THR A 364 -24.15 -22.03 4.96
CA THR A 364 -23.81 -20.61 4.82
C THR A 364 -22.30 -20.43 4.74
N ALA A 365 -21.77 -20.44 3.52
CA ALA A 365 -20.37 -20.18 3.24
C ALA A 365 -20.00 -18.70 3.49
N ALA A 366 -19.71 -18.35 4.74
CA ALA A 366 -19.27 -17.02 5.13
C ALA A 366 -17.79 -16.81 4.78
N PRO A 367 -17.39 -15.67 4.19
CA PRO A 367 -15.99 -15.43 3.82
C PRO A 367 -15.11 -15.35 5.06
N ILE A 368 -13.95 -16.00 5.03
CA ILE A 368 -12.92 -15.91 6.08
C ILE A 368 -12.26 -14.52 6.04
N VAL A 369 -11.97 -14.04 4.83
CA VAL A 369 -11.38 -12.73 4.58
C VAL A 369 -12.48 -11.75 4.15
N GLU A 370 -12.61 -10.64 4.86
CA GLU A 370 -13.50 -9.56 4.46
C GLU A 370 -12.74 -8.65 3.49
N TYR A 371 -13.10 -8.74 2.20
CA TYR A 371 -12.57 -7.88 1.16
C TYR A 371 -13.59 -6.78 0.85
N LEU A 372 -13.36 -5.59 1.37
CA LEU A 372 -14.27 -4.46 1.29
C LEU A 372 -13.78 -3.42 0.30
N ARG A 373 -14.72 -2.69 -0.28
CA ARG A 373 -14.48 -1.56 -1.17
C ARG A 373 -15.19 -0.34 -0.62
N THR A 374 -14.41 0.71 -0.35
CA THR A 374 -14.85 1.88 0.42
C THR A 374 -14.18 3.14 -0.12
N GLY A 375 -14.74 4.33 0.14
CA GLY A 375 -14.08 5.61 -0.17
C GLY A 375 -12.98 5.98 0.85
N GLY A 376 -12.96 5.28 1.99
CA GLY A 376 -12.03 5.49 3.08
C GLY A 376 -12.47 4.76 4.35
N TYR A 377 -11.81 5.06 5.47
CA TYR A 377 -12.22 4.60 6.79
C TYR A 377 -11.65 5.50 7.89
N SER A 378 -12.20 5.42 9.11
CA SER A 378 -11.51 5.83 10.33
C SER A 378 -11.25 4.63 11.23
N PHE A 379 -10.12 4.62 11.91
CA PHE A 379 -9.77 3.59 12.87
C PHE A 379 -9.43 4.22 14.22
N ASP A 380 -10.15 3.78 15.24
CA ASP A 380 -9.98 4.16 16.65
C ASP A 380 -9.39 2.95 17.40
N PRO A 381 -8.07 2.94 17.67
CA PRO A 381 -7.41 1.90 18.47
C PRO A 381 -8.00 1.76 19.87
N ALA A 382 -8.03 0.53 20.40
CA ALA A 382 -8.37 0.33 21.80
C ALA A 382 -7.23 0.88 22.70
N PRO A 383 -7.53 1.74 23.70
CA PRO A 383 -6.50 2.41 24.49
C PRO A 383 -5.66 1.45 25.35
N GLU A 384 -6.19 0.28 25.68
CA GLU A 384 -5.51 -0.79 26.42
C GLU A 384 -4.52 -1.62 25.58
N ASP A 385 -4.51 -1.48 24.25
CA ASP A 385 -3.59 -2.18 23.35
C ASP A 385 -2.55 -1.22 22.77
N GLU A 386 -1.38 -1.14 23.41
CA GLU A 386 -0.29 -0.23 23.01
C GLU A 386 0.08 -0.34 21.52
N ARG A 387 0.04 -1.55 20.95
CA ARG A 387 0.38 -1.78 19.53
C ARG A 387 -0.81 -1.54 18.60
N ALA A 388 -2.04 -1.40 19.11
CA ALA A 388 -3.17 -1.00 18.28
C ALA A 388 -3.00 0.41 17.70
N SER A 389 -2.19 1.24 18.36
CA SER A 389 -1.84 2.57 17.88
C SER A 389 -0.87 2.57 16.68
N LEU A 390 -0.27 1.42 16.33
CA LEU A 390 0.67 1.36 15.22
C LEU A 390 -0.07 1.37 13.88
N ILE A 391 0.29 2.34 13.06
CA ILE A 391 -0.10 2.42 11.65
C ILE A 391 1.15 2.32 10.77
N CYS A 392 1.05 1.57 9.68
CA CYS A 392 2.08 1.48 8.64
C CYS A 392 1.60 2.18 7.37
N LEU A 393 2.46 3.07 6.85
CA LEU A 393 2.26 3.93 5.69
C LEU A 393 3.35 3.63 4.66
N ASP A 394 3.02 2.86 3.62
CA ASP A 394 3.95 2.41 2.57
C ASP A 394 5.29 1.82 3.12
N GLY A 395 5.21 1.12 4.26
CA GLY A 395 6.36 0.47 4.92
C GLY A 395 6.98 1.25 6.07
N VAL A 396 6.55 2.50 6.34
CA VAL A 396 6.98 3.29 7.50
C VAL A 396 5.95 3.17 8.61
N THR A 397 6.38 2.88 9.84
CA THR A 397 5.48 2.78 11.00
C THR A 397 5.55 4.03 11.88
N ILE A 398 4.39 4.49 12.34
CA ILE A 398 4.24 5.58 13.31
C ILE A 398 3.13 5.25 14.32
N PRO A 399 3.19 5.78 15.55
CA PRO A 399 2.06 5.72 16.47
C PRO A 399 0.96 6.70 16.02
N SER A 400 -0.29 6.31 16.22
CA SER A 400 -1.48 7.13 15.96
C SER A 400 -2.57 6.78 16.97
N GLN A 401 -3.13 7.79 17.63
CA GLN A 401 -4.23 7.62 18.58
C GLN A 401 -5.58 7.46 17.88
N LYS A 402 -5.66 7.92 16.63
CA LYS A 402 -6.81 7.80 15.75
C LYS A 402 -6.33 8.03 14.33
N SER A 403 -6.75 7.18 13.41
CA SER A 403 -6.45 7.40 12.00
C SER A 403 -7.70 7.62 11.17
N GLU A 404 -7.60 8.48 10.17
CA GLU A 404 -8.59 8.59 9.11
C GLU A 404 -7.90 8.39 7.76
N VAL A 405 -8.56 7.65 6.87
CA VAL A 405 -8.08 7.32 5.55
C VAL A 405 -9.13 7.65 4.53
N SER A 406 -8.73 8.29 3.44
CA SER A 406 -9.64 8.65 2.35
C SER A 406 -8.89 8.72 1.02
N VAL A 407 -9.62 8.56 -0.08
CA VAL A 407 -9.02 8.68 -1.40
C VAL A 407 -8.87 10.16 -1.81
N TRP A 408 -7.65 10.59 -2.11
CA TRP A 408 -7.31 11.88 -2.70
C TRP A 408 -7.67 11.94 -4.18
N GLY A 409 -8.65 12.79 -4.51
CA GLY A 409 -8.97 13.20 -5.88
C GLY A 409 -10.47 13.25 -6.15
N SER A 410 -10.93 14.37 -6.68
CA SER A 410 -12.30 14.53 -7.19
C SER A 410 -12.35 14.32 -8.72
N ALA A 411 -13.45 13.73 -9.19
CA ALA A 411 -13.96 13.69 -10.57
C ALA A 411 -13.17 13.02 -11.72
N THR A 412 -11.85 12.82 -11.70
CA THR A 412 -11.11 12.28 -12.89
C THR A 412 -10.26 11.02 -12.65
N GLY A 413 -10.47 10.35 -11.52
CA GLY A 413 -10.18 8.93 -11.44
C GLY A 413 -8.71 8.49 -11.34
N ARG A 414 -7.96 9.00 -10.36
CA ARG A 414 -6.70 8.38 -9.91
C ARG A 414 -6.61 8.42 -8.40
N GLY A 415 -6.97 7.31 -7.74
CA GLY A 415 -7.00 7.24 -6.28
C GLY A 415 -5.62 7.22 -5.64
N ARG A 416 -5.47 7.93 -4.53
CA ARG A 416 -4.33 7.91 -3.60
C ARG A 416 -4.88 7.97 -2.18
N ALA A 417 -4.27 7.37 -1.17
CA ALA A 417 -4.83 7.40 0.18
C ALA A 417 -4.22 8.52 1.02
N TYR A 418 -5.05 9.19 1.82
CA TYR A 418 -4.64 10.06 2.92
C TYR A 418 -4.55 9.24 4.19
N VAL A 419 -3.64 9.62 5.08
CA VAL A 419 -3.72 9.28 6.49
C VAL A 419 -3.73 10.57 7.29
N TRP A 420 -4.74 10.73 8.13
CA TRP A 420 -4.74 11.69 9.24
C TRP A 420 -4.28 10.91 10.47
N THR A 421 -3.21 11.33 11.13
CA THR A 421 -2.75 10.70 12.38
C THR A 421 -3.14 11.45 13.64
#